data_AF-A0A091G8V3-F1
#
_entry.id   AF-A0A091G8V3-F1
#
_cell.length_a   1.000
_cell.length_b   1.000
_cell.length_c   1.000
_cell.angle_alpha   90.00
_cell.angle_beta   90.00
_cell.angle_gamma   90.00
#
_symmetry.space_group_name_H-M   'P 1'
#
loop_
_entity.id
_entity.type
_entity.pdbx_description
1 polymer ?
#
loop_
_entity_poly.entity_id
_entity_poly.type
_entity_poly.pdbx_seq_one_letter_code
_entity_poly.pdbx_strand_id
1 'polypeptide(L)'
;LESLTLLLTYLRVKVRKNLAKLEEKAEKNLIMLCEEKMRQQEKLYELKREILLKEREQKLDEALDKQLEVLTPLVPVCEQFKEQYKCFAAALDATRHELPIKNIHIEGDMHAYLGELEKELTVTQELLTELTPICSDESAKALTALKELKEVSQKMNKELQRSFTQMQNLASEASKEVSLHNQQICEENHGLDVVKCWYFD
;
A
#
# COMPACT_ATOMS: atom_id res chain seq x y z
N LEU A 1 -44.13 -33.68 -69.76
CA LEU A 1 -43.56 -34.00 -68.43
C LEU A 1 -42.49 -32.98 -68.03
N GLU A 2 -41.56 -32.64 -68.91
CA GLU A 2 -40.40 -31.76 -68.63
C GLU A 2 -40.75 -30.32 -68.20
N SER A 3 -41.80 -29.72 -68.79
CA SER A 3 -42.24 -28.36 -68.43
C SER A 3 -42.77 -28.22 -67.00
N LEU A 4 -43.47 -29.24 -66.50
CA LEU A 4 -44.01 -29.28 -65.14
C LEU A 4 -42.88 -29.48 -64.12
N THR A 5 -41.90 -30.32 -64.44
CA THR A 5 -40.71 -30.56 -63.62
C THR A 5 -39.87 -29.29 -63.49
N LEU A 6 -39.69 -28.52 -64.57
CA LEU A 6 -38.97 -27.26 -64.55
C LEU A 6 -39.65 -26.22 -63.64
N LEU A 7 -40.97 -26.08 -63.74
CA LEU A 7 -41.75 -25.14 -62.91
C LEU A 7 -41.68 -25.49 -61.42
N LEU A 8 -41.85 -26.76 -61.07
CA LEU A 8 -41.75 -27.23 -59.69
C LEU A 8 -40.34 -27.04 -59.12
N THR A 9 -39.31 -27.24 -59.93
CA THR A 9 -37.92 -27.01 -59.54
C THR A 9 -37.65 -25.52 -59.31
N TYR A 10 -38.13 -24.65 -60.19
CA TYR A 10 -38.05 -23.20 -60.03
C TYR A 10 -38.74 -22.73 -58.74
N LEU A 11 -39.96 -23.19 -58.47
CA LEU A 11 -40.70 -22.86 -57.25
C LEU A 11 -39.95 -23.31 -55.99
N ARG A 12 -39.39 -24.53 -56.00
CA ARG A 12 -38.56 -25.05 -54.90
C ARG A 12 -37.34 -24.16 -54.64
N VAL A 13 -36.62 -23.76 -55.69
CA VAL A 13 -35.45 -22.87 -55.56
C VAL A 13 -35.86 -21.48 -55.06
N LYS A 14 -36.98 -20.93 -55.55
CA LYS A 14 -37.49 -19.62 -55.12
C LYS A 14 -37.89 -19.63 -53.64
N VAL A 15 -38.58 -20.67 -53.18
CA VAL A 15 -38.96 -20.83 -51.77
C VAL A 15 -37.71 -20.96 -50.90
N ARG A 16 -36.74 -21.80 -51.28
CA ARG A 16 -35.47 -21.94 -50.54
C ARG A 16 -34.71 -20.61 -50.43
N LYS A 17 -34.62 -19.85 -51.53
CA LYS A 17 -33.96 -18.54 -51.52
C LYS A 17 -34.66 -17.53 -50.61
N ASN A 18 -35.99 -17.53 -50.59
CA ASN A 18 -36.76 -16.65 -49.72
C ASN A 18 -36.64 -17.07 -48.25
N LEU A 19 -36.65 -18.38 -47.97
CA LEU A 19 -36.46 -18.93 -46.63
C LEU A 19 -35.08 -18.56 -46.09
N ALA A 20 -34.01 -18.77 -46.87
CA ALA A 20 -32.65 -18.42 -46.48
C ALA A 20 -32.51 -16.92 -46.14
N LYS A 21 -33.16 -16.02 -46.91
CA LYS A 21 -33.18 -14.58 -46.59
C LYS A 21 -33.90 -14.27 -45.29
N LEU A 22 -34.98 -15.00 -45.00
CA LEU A 22 -35.76 -14.81 -43.77
C LEU A 22 -35.00 -15.35 -42.57
N GLU A 23 -34.34 -16.50 -42.71
CA GLU A 23 -33.44 -17.08 -41.71
C GLU A 23 -32.27 -16.14 -41.41
N GLU A 24 -31.58 -15.62 -42.43
CA GLU A 24 -30.48 -14.67 -42.26
C GLU A 24 -30.93 -13.41 -41.51
N LYS A 25 -32.12 -12.88 -41.83
CA LYS A 25 -32.69 -11.72 -41.12
C LYS A 25 -33.04 -12.06 -39.68
N ALA A 26 -33.60 -13.24 -39.43
CA ALA A 26 -33.94 -13.70 -38.08
C ALA A 26 -32.68 -13.90 -37.23
N GLU A 27 -31.62 -14.48 -37.79
CA GLU A 27 -30.33 -14.68 -37.13
C GLU A 27 -29.69 -13.34 -36.76
N LYS A 28 -29.65 -12.37 -37.69
CA LYS A 28 -29.18 -11.01 -37.41
C LYS A 28 -29.96 -10.34 -36.28
N ASN A 29 -31.28 -10.49 -36.28
CA ASN A 29 -32.13 -9.94 -35.22
C ASN A 29 -31.86 -10.61 -33.86
N LEU A 30 -31.64 -11.92 -33.84
CA LEU A 30 -31.31 -12.66 -32.61
C LEU A 30 -29.96 -12.20 -32.04
N ILE A 31 -28.95 -11.99 -32.89
CA ILE A 31 -27.64 -11.47 -32.46
C ILE A 31 -27.79 -10.10 -31.81
N MET A 32 -28.47 -9.15 -32.47
CA MET A 32 -28.70 -7.81 -31.91
C MET A 32 -29.45 -7.85 -30.57
N LEU A 33 -30.44 -8.73 -30.44
CA LEU A 33 -31.19 -8.90 -29.20
C LEU A 33 -30.32 -9.48 -28.08
N CYS A 34 -29.45 -10.44 -28.40
CA CYS A 34 -28.49 -11.00 -27.45
C CYS A 34 -27.48 -9.95 -26.98
N GLU A 35 -26.95 -9.12 -27.89
CA GLU A 35 -26.02 -8.04 -27.56
C GLU A 35 -26.67 -7.00 -26.64
N GLU A 36 -27.89 -6.55 -26.96
CA GLU A 36 -28.60 -5.57 -26.13
C GLU A 36 -29.00 -6.16 -24.77
N LYS A 37 -29.38 -7.45 -24.71
CA LYS A 37 -29.60 -8.14 -23.44
C LYS A 37 -28.34 -8.15 -22.57
N MET A 38 -27.18 -8.46 -23.14
CA MET A 38 -25.90 -8.46 -22.40
C MET A 38 -25.57 -7.07 -21.86
N ARG A 39 -25.72 -6.03 -22.69
CA ARG A 39 -25.52 -4.62 -22.27
C ARG A 39 -26.46 -4.22 -21.13
N GLN A 40 -27.73 -4.59 -21.20
CA GLN A 40 -28.68 -4.29 -20.14
C GLN A 40 -28.37 -5.03 -18.84
N GLN A 41 -27.92 -6.28 -18.96
CA GLN A 41 -27.54 -7.09 -17.81
C GLN A 41 -26.30 -6.53 -17.09
N GLU A 42 -25.31 -6.06 -17.84
CA GLU A 42 -24.13 -5.39 -17.29
C GLU A 42 -24.51 -4.11 -16.51
N LYS A 43 -25.31 -3.23 -17.11
CA LYS A 43 -25.83 -2.02 -16.45
C LYS A 43 -26.61 -2.33 -15.18
N LEU A 44 -27.40 -3.41 -15.17
CA LEU A 44 -28.15 -3.83 -13.98
C LEU A 44 -27.18 -4.22 -12.85
N TYR A 45 -26.13 -4.98 -13.15
CA TYR A 45 -25.14 -5.36 -12.15
C TYR A 45 -24.36 -4.16 -11.61
N GLU A 46 -23.98 -3.21 -12.46
CA GLU A 46 -23.34 -1.96 -12.05
C GLU A 46 -24.24 -1.17 -11.10
N LEU A 47 -25.50 -0.93 -11.50
CA LEU A 47 -26.43 -0.17 -10.69
C LEU A 47 -26.74 -0.86 -9.35
N LYS A 48 -26.88 -2.19 -9.35
CA LYS A 48 -27.07 -2.97 -8.12
C LYS A 48 -25.87 -2.83 -7.18
N ARG A 49 -24.66 -2.85 -7.72
CA ARG A 49 -23.43 -2.64 -6.95
C ARG A 49 -23.40 -1.24 -6.34
N GLU A 50 -23.72 -0.21 -7.12
CA GLU A 50 -23.76 1.17 -6.63
C GLU A 50 -24.76 1.37 -5.50
N ILE A 51 -25.97 0.81 -5.62
CA ILE A 51 -27.00 0.89 -4.58
C ILE A 51 -26.50 0.25 -3.28
N LEU A 52 -25.93 -0.96 -3.37
CA LEU A 52 -25.39 -1.65 -2.19
C LEU A 52 -24.24 -0.90 -1.52
N LEU A 53 -23.42 -0.18 -2.29
CA LEU A 53 -22.35 0.66 -1.74
C LEU A 53 -22.93 1.86 -0.99
N LYS A 54 -23.88 2.58 -1.61
CA LYS A 54 -24.55 3.72 -0.97
C LYS A 54 -25.28 3.34 0.31
N GLU A 55 -25.96 2.18 0.32
CA GLU A 55 -26.61 1.67 1.53
C GLU A 55 -25.61 1.35 2.66
N ARG A 56 -24.40 0.90 2.32
CA ARG A 56 -23.34 0.66 3.31
C ARG A 56 -22.74 1.94 3.83
N GLU A 57 -22.48 2.90 2.95
CA GLU A 57 -21.98 4.24 3.32
C GLU A 57 -22.97 4.91 4.28
N GLN A 58 -24.26 4.92 3.94
CA GLN A 58 -25.28 5.51 4.81
C GLN A 58 -25.35 4.84 6.19
N LYS A 59 -25.25 3.51 6.26
CA LYS A 59 -25.20 2.80 7.55
C LYS A 59 -23.95 3.14 8.36
N LEU A 60 -22.83 3.38 7.70
CA LEU A 60 -21.58 3.78 8.35
C LEU A 60 -21.71 5.20 8.90
N ASP A 61 -22.26 6.12 8.12
CA ASP A 61 -22.51 7.50 8.55
C ASP A 61 -23.46 7.54 9.75
N GLU A 62 -24.57 6.80 9.71
CA GLU A 62 -25.50 6.68 10.85
C GLU A 62 -24.84 6.09 12.11
N ALA A 63 -23.86 5.21 11.95
CA ALA A 63 -23.10 4.66 13.07
C ALA A 63 -22.09 5.67 13.64
N LEU A 64 -21.44 6.44 12.76
CA LEU A 64 -20.53 7.53 13.14
C LEU A 64 -21.28 8.64 13.88
N ASP A 65 -22.45 9.03 13.40
CA ASP A 65 -23.28 10.04 14.06
C ASP A 65 -23.65 9.61 15.48
N LYS A 66 -24.05 8.34 15.67
CA LYS A 66 -24.31 7.79 17.02
C LYS A 66 -23.06 7.80 17.91
N GLN A 67 -21.89 7.50 17.36
CA GLN A 67 -20.64 7.58 18.12
C GLN A 67 -20.33 9.02 18.52
N LEU A 68 -20.54 9.98 17.61
CA LEU A 68 -20.35 11.41 17.89
C LEU A 68 -21.32 11.91 18.95
N GLU A 69 -22.59 11.52 18.91
CA GLU A 69 -23.59 11.86 19.93
C GLU A 69 -23.17 11.38 21.32
N VAL A 70 -22.60 10.17 21.42
CA VAL A 70 -22.12 9.62 22.70
C VAL A 70 -20.83 10.29 23.17
N LEU A 71 -19.91 10.62 22.26
CA LEU A 71 -18.60 11.17 22.61
C LEU A 71 -18.62 12.68 22.87
N THR A 72 -19.51 13.42 22.22
CA THR A 72 -19.58 14.89 22.32
C THR A 72 -19.77 15.38 23.76
N PRO A 73 -20.66 14.79 24.58
CA PRO A 73 -20.81 15.16 26.00
C PRO A 73 -19.59 14.83 26.86
N LEU A 74 -18.74 13.87 26.45
CA LEU A 74 -17.56 13.47 27.21
C LEU A 74 -16.38 14.44 27.02
N VAL A 75 -16.31 15.14 25.89
CA VAL A 75 -15.25 16.12 25.60
C VAL A 75 -15.11 17.20 26.71
N PRO A 76 -16.17 17.92 27.11
CA PRO A 76 -16.06 18.91 28.19
C PRO A 76 -15.73 18.29 29.56
N VAL A 77 -16.22 17.06 29.82
CA VAL A 77 -15.91 16.33 31.07
C VAL A 77 -14.42 15.99 31.14
N CYS A 78 -13.83 15.53 30.03
CA CYS A 78 -12.40 15.23 29.94
C CYS A 78 -11.53 16.48 30.13
N GLU A 79 -11.91 17.62 29.54
CA GLU A 79 -11.19 18.88 29.75
C GLU A 79 -11.33 19.37 31.19
N GLN A 80 -12.51 19.28 31.79
CA GLN A 80 -12.70 19.62 33.21
C GLN A 80 -11.86 18.71 34.13
N PHE A 81 -11.85 17.40 33.87
CA PHE A 81 -11.06 16.44 34.62
C PHE A 81 -9.55 16.73 34.51
N LYS A 82 -9.08 17.09 33.32
CA LYS A 82 -7.67 17.47 33.07
C LYS A 82 -7.27 18.70 33.86
N GLU A 83 -8.11 19.74 33.89
CA GLU A 83 -7.83 20.93 34.70
C GLU A 83 -7.88 20.63 36.19
N GLN A 84 -8.84 19.82 36.66
CA GLN A 84 -8.89 19.36 38.05
C GLN A 84 -7.63 18.58 38.44
N TYR A 85 -7.16 17.70 37.57
CA TYR A 85 -5.95 16.92 37.80
C TYR A 85 -4.71 17.80 37.87
N LYS A 86 -4.59 18.81 36.99
CA LYS A 86 -3.49 19.80 37.06
C LYS A 86 -3.52 20.58 38.37
N CYS A 87 -4.69 21.06 38.79
CA CYS A 87 -4.85 21.75 40.07
C CYS A 87 -4.46 20.85 41.25
N PHE A 88 -4.88 19.58 41.22
CA PHE A 88 -4.51 18.61 42.25
C PHE A 88 -3.00 18.34 42.28
N ALA A 89 -2.38 18.11 41.13
CA ALA A 89 -0.94 17.91 41.03
C ALA A 89 -0.15 19.12 41.54
N ALA A 90 -0.58 20.34 41.20
CA ALA A 90 0.03 21.57 41.70
C ALA A 90 -0.13 21.73 43.22
N ALA A 91 -1.31 21.41 43.77
CA ALA A 91 -1.53 21.44 45.21
C ALA A 91 -0.69 20.39 45.97
N LEU A 92 -0.58 19.19 45.41
CA LEU A 92 0.27 18.13 45.96
C LEU A 92 1.74 18.53 45.92
N ASP A 93 2.20 19.12 44.82
CA ASP A 93 3.57 19.60 44.67
C ASP A 93 3.87 20.75 45.64
N ALA A 94 2.97 21.73 45.76
CA ALA A 94 3.09 22.80 46.77
C ALA A 94 3.16 22.22 48.18
N THR A 95 2.30 21.25 48.51
CA THR A 95 2.31 20.56 49.82
C THR A 95 3.64 19.84 50.05
N ARG A 96 4.22 19.20 49.02
CA ARG A 96 5.52 18.53 49.10
C ARG A 96 6.67 19.53 49.34
N HIS A 97 6.60 20.73 48.77
CA HIS A 97 7.61 21.77 48.95
C HIS A 97 7.47 22.52 50.29
N GLU A 98 6.24 22.68 50.79
CA GLU A 98 5.96 23.29 52.08
C GLU A 98 6.20 22.32 53.26
N LEU A 99 5.99 21.02 53.04
CA LEU A 99 6.43 20.00 53.97
C LEU A 99 7.95 20.03 54.03
N PRO A 100 8.53 20.42 55.17
CA PRO A 100 9.96 20.37 55.31
C PRO A 100 10.36 18.90 55.16
N ILE A 101 11.27 18.59 54.22
CA ILE A 101 12.03 17.32 54.20
C ILE A 101 13.01 17.31 55.40
N LYS A 102 12.56 17.77 56.58
CA LYS A 102 13.36 17.87 57.80
C LYS A 102 13.21 16.64 58.69
N ASN A 103 12.24 15.78 58.42
CA ASN A 103 12.02 14.56 59.19
C ASN A 103 11.79 13.38 58.26
N ILE A 104 12.80 13.00 57.46
CA ILE A 104 12.85 11.58 57.06
C ILE A 104 13.11 10.84 58.38
N HIS A 105 12.08 10.19 58.91
CA HIS A 105 12.24 9.34 60.08
C HIS A 105 13.11 8.16 59.65
N ILE A 106 14.39 8.24 59.99
CA ILE A 106 15.31 7.11 59.88
C ILE A 106 15.14 6.35 61.20
N GLU A 107 14.55 5.17 61.11
CA GLU A 107 14.35 4.28 62.24
C GLU A 107 15.74 3.80 62.73
N GLY A 108 16.17 4.24 63.92
CA GLY A 108 17.46 3.87 64.50
C GLY A 108 18.47 5.03 64.65
N ASP A 109 19.75 4.71 64.87
CA ASP A 109 20.81 5.70 65.02
C ASP A 109 21.19 6.31 63.66
N MET A 110 20.88 7.59 63.49
CA MET A 110 21.15 8.36 62.27
C MET A 110 22.63 8.35 61.90
N HIS A 111 23.55 8.34 62.87
CA HIS A 111 24.98 8.31 62.58
C HIS A 111 25.43 6.95 62.04
N ALA A 112 24.85 5.86 62.54
CA ALA A 112 25.11 4.52 62.01
C ALA A 112 24.59 4.36 60.58
N TYR A 113 23.37 4.82 60.31
CA TYR A 113 22.77 4.79 58.98
C TYR A 113 23.58 5.62 57.96
N LEU A 114 23.98 6.84 58.34
CA LEU A 114 24.81 7.67 57.47
C LEU A 114 26.19 7.04 57.22
N GLY A 115 26.77 6.37 58.23
CA GLY A 115 28.03 5.63 58.07
C GLY A 115 27.92 4.39 57.18
N GLU A 116 26.78 3.69 57.16
CA GLU A 116 26.53 2.61 56.20
C GLU A 116 26.28 3.15 54.79
N LEU A 117 25.50 4.21 54.67
CA LEU A 117 25.22 4.85 53.38
C LEU A 117 26.50 5.39 52.73
N GLU A 118 27.41 5.98 53.51
CA GLU A 118 28.69 6.46 53.03
C GLU A 118 29.57 5.32 52.49
N LYS A 119 29.57 4.15 53.16
CA LYS A 119 30.28 2.94 52.69
C LYS A 119 29.70 2.42 51.37
N GLU A 120 28.38 2.30 51.27
CA GLU A 120 27.72 1.85 50.03
C GLU A 120 27.95 2.85 48.88
N LEU A 121 27.97 4.14 49.17
CA LEU A 121 28.32 5.18 48.19
C LEU A 121 29.77 5.06 47.72
N THR A 122 30.72 4.76 48.62
CA THR A 122 32.12 4.55 48.24
C THR A 122 32.27 3.32 47.36
N VAL A 123 31.64 2.20 47.72
CA VAL A 123 31.62 0.98 46.89
C VAL A 123 31.01 1.26 45.52
N THR A 124 29.90 1.98 45.46
CA THR A 124 29.25 2.32 44.19
C THR A 124 30.13 3.21 43.32
N GLN A 125 30.85 4.15 43.93
CA GLN A 125 31.78 5.03 43.22
C GLN A 125 33.01 4.28 42.70
N GLU A 126 33.54 3.32 43.46
CA GLU A 126 34.62 2.43 43.02
C GLU A 126 34.17 1.56 41.83
N LEU A 127 33.00 0.92 41.93
CA LEU A 127 32.41 0.13 40.84
C LEU A 127 32.16 0.98 39.58
N LEU A 128 31.63 2.20 39.73
CA LEU A 128 31.47 3.14 38.61
C LEU A 128 32.81 3.49 37.97
N THR A 129 33.85 3.72 38.78
CA THR A 129 35.19 4.05 38.29
C THR A 129 35.81 2.88 37.54
N GLU A 130 35.54 1.63 37.94
CA GLU A 130 35.95 0.42 37.21
C GLU A 130 35.18 0.22 35.90
N LEU A 131 33.89 0.57 35.85
CA LEU A 131 33.05 0.45 34.65
C LEU A 131 33.29 1.56 33.61
N THR A 132 33.71 2.75 34.05
CA THR A 132 33.93 3.91 33.17
C THR A 132 34.95 3.66 32.04
N PRO A 133 36.12 3.02 32.27
CA PRO A 133 37.07 2.71 31.19
C PRO A 133 36.57 1.60 30.25
N ILE A 134 35.79 0.62 30.74
CA ILE A 134 35.25 -0.50 29.93
C ILE A 134 34.25 0.01 28.89
N CYS A 135 33.43 1.00 29.26
CA CYS A 135 32.49 1.61 28.31
C CYS A 135 33.13 2.60 27.33
N SER A 136 34.34 3.13 27.57
CA SER A 136 34.91 4.21 26.73
C SER A 136 35.75 3.73 25.56
N ASP A 137 36.64 2.74 25.74
CA ASP A 137 37.60 2.34 24.70
C ASP A 137 36.98 1.33 23.71
N GLU A 138 36.21 0.36 24.23
CA GLU A 138 35.58 -0.68 23.40
C GLU A 138 34.40 -0.12 22.60
N SER A 139 33.64 0.83 23.17
CA SER A 139 32.59 1.54 22.44
C SER A 139 33.16 2.48 21.36
N ALA A 140 34.30 3.13 21.61
CA ALA A 140 34.98 3.97 20.63
C ALA A 140 35.46 3.13 19.42
N LYS A 141 36.04 1.95 19.68
CA LYS A 141 36.43 0.99 18.62
C LYS A 141 35.23 0.45 17.85
N ALA A 142 34.13 0.14 18.53
CA ALA A 142 32.89 -0.28 17.89
C ALA A 142 32.30 0.83 17.01
N LEU A 143 32.33 2.09 17.46
CA LEU A 143 31.87 3.24 16.70
C LEU A 143 32.73 3.51 15.46
N THR A 144 34.06 3.37 15.55
CA THR A 144 34.94 3.49 14.38
C THR A 144 34.67 2.39 13.37
N ALA A 145 34.52 1.13 13.82
CA ALA A 145 34.19 0.01 12.93
C ALA A 145 32.81 0.18 12.26
N LEU A 146 31.82 0.71 12.99
CA LEU A 146 30.49 1.01 12.44
C LEU A 146 30.56 2.11 11.37
N LYS A 147 31.42 3.10 11.56
CA LYS A 147 31.64 4.18 10.59
C LYS A 147 32.27 3.65 9.29
N GLU A 148 33.28 2.80 9.41
CA GLU A 148 33.92 2.14 8.26
C GLU A 148 32.92 1.26 7.50
N LEU A 149 32.13 0.46 8.23
CA LEU A 149 31.08 -0.37 7.63
C LEU A 149 30.05 0.47 6.86
N LYS A 150 29.64 1.62 7.42
CA LYS A 150 28.73 2.56 6.77
C LYS A 150 29.32 3.09 5.46
N GLU A 151 30.60 3.48 5.44
CA GLU A 151 31.27 3.98 4.24
C GLU A 151 31.37 2.89 3.15
N VAL A 152 31.74 1.67 3.53
CA VAL A 152 31.79 0.53 2.60
C VAL A 152 30.40 0.20 2.03
N SER A 153 29.37 0.18 2.88
CA SER A 153 27.98 -0.07 2.46
C SER A 153 27.50 0.99 1.46
N GLN A 154 27.78 2.27 1.70
CA GLN A 154 27.44 3.35 0.78
C GLN A 154 28.15 3.23 -0.56
N LYS A 155 29.43 2.84 -0.56
CA LYS A 155 30.19 2.59 -1.79
C LYS A 155 29.60 1.41 -2.58
N MET A 156 29.29 0.31 -1.90
CA MET A 156 28.65 -0.85 -2.51
C MET A 156 27.30 -0.50 -3.13
N ASN A 157 26.46 0.26 -2.43
CA ASN A 157 25.16 0.67 -2.96
C ASN A 157 25.28 1.53 -4.23
N LYS A 158 26.26 2.44 -4.28
CA LYS A 158 26.55 3.24 -5.49
C LYS A 158 26.99 2.37 -6.67
N GLU A 159 27.87 1.40 -6.44
CA GLU A 159 28.28 0.46 -7.49
C GLU A 159 27.12 -0.42 -7.95
N LEU A 160 26.26 -0.88 -7.04
CA LEU A 160 25.09 -1.68 -7.38
C LEU A 160 24.11 -0.90 -8.25
N GLN A 161 23.84 0.37 -7.92
CA GLN A 161 23.04 1.27 -8.75
C GLN A 161 23.66 1.46 -10.14
N ARG A 162 24.99 1.67 -10.20
CA ARG A 162 25.70 1.81 -11.47
C ARG A 162 25.58 0.55 -12.33
N SER A 163 25.82 -0.62 -11.75
CA SER A 163 25.70 -1.91 -12.46
C SER A 163 24.27 -2.16 -12.94
N PHE A 164 23.26 -1.81 -12.13
CA PHE A 164 21.86 -1.93 -12.52
C PHE A 164 21.55 -1.06 -13.75
N THR A 165 21.97 0.20 -13.76
CA THR A 165 21.79 1.09 -14.92
C THR A 165 22.50 0.56 -16.16
N GLN A 166 23.73 0.05 -16.01
CA GLN A 166 24.46 -0.57 -17.12
C GLN A 166 23.73 -1.79 -17.68
N MET A 167 23.22 -2.66 -16.81
CA MET A 167 22.45 -3.85 -17.22
C MET A 167 21.15 -3.47 -17.92
N GLN A 168 20.44 -2.45 -17.43
CA GLN A 168 19.22 -1.95 -18.05
C GLN A 168 19.48 -1.37 -19.45
N ASN A 169 20.57 -0.60 -19.60
CA ASN A 169 20.98 -0.08 -20.90
C ASN A 169 21.32 -1.21 -21.87
N LEU A 170 22.13 -2.18 -21.45
CA LEU A 170 22.49 -3.32 -22.28
C LEU A 170 21.28 -4.15 -22.69
N ALA A 171 20.33 -4.36 -21.77
CA ALA A 171 19.08 -5.05 -22.08
C ALA A 171 18.23 -4.29 -23.12
N SER A 172 18.20 -2.96 -23.03
CA SER A 172 17.50 -2.12 -24.02
C SER A 172 18.18 -2.17 -25.41
N GLU A 173 19.51 -2.18 -25.44
CA GLU A 173 20.29 -2.31 -26.68
C GLU A 173 20.09 -3.67 -27.33
N ALA A 174 20.17 -4.77 -26.56
CA ALA A 174 19.90 -6.11 -27.05
C ALA A 174 18.46 -6.25 -27.57
N SER A 175 17.47 -5.69 -26.86
CA SER A 175 16.07 -5.70 -27.31
C SER A 175 15.89 -4.93 -28.61
N LYS A 176 16.56 -3.77 -28.73
CA LYS A 176 16.57 -2.97 -29.95
C LYS A 176 17.21 -3.73 -31.11
N GLU A 177 18.35 -4.38 -30.88
CA GLU A 177 19.04 -5.19 -31.90
C GLU A 177 18.15 -6.34 -32.39
N VAL A 178 17.51 -7.08 -31.48
CA VAL A 178 16.56 -8.15 -31.85
C VAL A 178 15.38 -7.59 -32.64
N SER A 179 14.83 -6.43 -32.23
CA SER A 179 13.74 -5.79 -32.96
C SER A 179 14.14 -5.38 -34.37
N LEU A 180 15.32 -4.77 -34.53
CA LEU A 180 15.85 -4.37 -35.85
C LEU A 180 16.14 -5.58 -36.73
N HIS A 181 16.69 -6.66 -36.16
CA HIS A 181 16.95 -7.90 -36.88
C HIS A 181 15.64 -8.55 -37.37
N ASN A 182 14.62 -8.63 -36.51
CA ASN A 182 13.30 -9.14 -36.90
C ASN A 182 12.66 -8.27 -37.97
N GLN A 183 12.75 -6.94 -37.85
CA GLN A 183 12.30 -6.00 -38.87
C GLN A 183 12.98 -6.27 -40.22
N GLN A 184 14.30 -6.44 -40.23
CA GLN A 184 15.07 -6.74 -41.43
C GLN A 184 14.60 -8.04 -42.09
N ILE A 185 14.43 -9.12 -41.33
CA ILE A 185 13.92 -10.41 -41.85
C ILE A 185 12.51 -10.26 -42.43
N CYS A 186 11.64 -9.48 -41.79
CA CYS A 186 10.29 -9.22 -42.28
C CYS A 186 10.30 -8.46 -43.61
N GLU A 187 11.13 -7.41 -43.72
CA GLU A 187 11.32 -6.62 -44.94
C GLU A 187 11.90 -7.45 -46.09
N GLU A 188 12.87 -8.34 -45.81
CA GLU A 188 13.47 -9.25 -46.80
C GLU A 188 12.45 -10.28 -47.33
N ASN A 189 11.57 -10.82 -46.47
CA ASN A 189 10.60 -11.85 -46.85
C ASN A 189 9.34 -11.32 -47.56
N HIS A 190 8.86 -10.13 -47.18
CA HIS A 190 7.56 -9.62 -47.65
C HIS A 190 7.68 -8.38 -48.58
N GLY A 191 8.88 -7.82 -48.70
CA GLY A 191 9.16 -6.65 -49.53
C GLY A 191 8.81 -5.33 -48.86
N LEU A 192 9.68 -4.34 -49.05
CA LEU A 192 9.69 -3.08 -48.29
C LEU A 192 8.41 -2.23 -48.45
N ASP A 193 7.72 -2.31 -49.59
CA ASP A 193 6.50 -1.55 -49.84
C ASP A 193 5.25 -2.12 -49.13
N VAL A 194 5.23 -3.43 -48.84
CA VAL A 194 4.12 -4.07 -48.09
C VAL A 194 4.28 -3.81 -46.59
N VAL A 195 5.51 -3.90 -46.09
CA VAL A 195 5.79 -3.79 -44.66
C VAL A 195 5.70 -2.32 -44.17
N LYS A 196 5.92 -1.33 -45.05
CA LYS A 196 5.72 0.10 -44.72
C LYS A 196 4.32 0.42 -44.19
N CYS A 197 3.28 -0.21 -44.74
CA CYS A 197 1.91 -0.04 -44.23
C CYS A 197 1.81 -0.51 -42.77
N TRP A 198 2.51 -1.58 -42.37
CA TRP A 198 2.44 -2.09 -41.00
C TRP A 198 3.19 -1.25 -39.95
N TYR A 199 4.15 -0.43 -40.37
CA TYR A 199 4.94 0.40 -39.46
C TYR A 199 4.39 1.83 -39.30
N PHE A 200 3.67 2.33 -40.31
CA PHE A 200 3.32 3.75 -40.42
C PHE A 200 1.84 4.04 -40.69
N ASP A 201 0.96 3.03 -40.64
CA ASP A 201 -0.50 3.23 -40.60
C ASP A 201 -0.96 3.86 -39.26
#